data_AF-A0A8T3YP27-F1
#
_entry.id   AF-A0A8T3YP27-F1
#
_cell.length_a   1.000
_cell.length_b   1.000
_cell.length_c   1.000
_cell.angle_alpha   90.00
_cell.angle_beta   90.00
_cell.angle_gamma   90.00
#
_symmetry.space_group_name_H-M   'P 1'
#
loop_
_entity.id
_entity.type
_entity.pdbx_description
1 polymer ?
#
loop_
_entity_poly.entity_id
_entity_poly.type
_entity_poly.pdbx_seq_one_letter_code
_entity_poly.pdbx_strand_id
1 'polypeptide(L)' 'MALDIRPEPSPTRRCPQCKQLALIFDDERKAFRCTRCGYTQSLRAQE' A
#
# COMPACT_ATOMS: atom_id res chain seq x y z
N MET A 1 28.59 -7.57 13.29
CA MET A 1 27.30 -8.29 13.23
C MET A 1 26.35 -7.41 12.46
N ALA A 2 26.04 -7.76 11.20
CA ALA A 2 24.99 -7.08 10.45
C ALA A 2 23.66 -7.64 10.95
N LEU A 3 22.80 -6.77 11.50
CA LEU A 3 21.41 -7.12 11.73
C LEU A 3 20.73 -7.06 10.36
N ASP A 4 20.48 -8.23 9.77
CA ASP A 4 19.62 -8.38 8.60
C ASP A 4 18.20 -7.95 8.98
N ILE A 5 17.96 -6.65 8.96
CA ILE A 5 16.63 -6.06 9.06
C ILE A 5 15.94 -6.44 7.74
N ARG A 6 15.33 -7.63 7.71
CA ARG A 6 14.42 -8.00 6.62
C ARG A 6 13.29 -6.98 6.72
N PRO A 7 13.11 -6.05 5.77
CA PRO A 7 11.98 -5.17 5.82
C PRO A 7 10.75 -6.06 5.75
N GLU A 8 9.98 -6.13 6.85
CA GLU A 8 8.71 -6.84 6.84
C GLU A 8 7.93 -6.32 5.63
N PRO A 9 7.43 -7.22 4.77
CA PRO A 9 6.72 -6.79 3.58
C PRO A 9 5.53 -5.98 4.05
N SER A 10 5.57 -4.67 3.80
CA SER A 10 4.46 -3.77 4.09
C SER A 10 3.18 -4.42 3.57
N PRO A 11 2.07 -4.38 4.31
CA PRO A 11 0.87 -5.14 3.96
C PRO A 11 0.33 -4.71 2.59
N THR A 12 0.77 -5.40 1.53
CA THR A 12 0.31 -5.18 0.16
C THR A 12 -1.10 -5.72 0.05
N ARG A 13 -2.05 -4.81 -0.11
CA ARG A 13 -3.46 -5.15 -0.30
C ARG A 13 -3.73 -5.49 -1.77
N ARG A 14 -4.84 -6.20 -1.99
CA ARG A 14 -5.34 -6.47 -3.34
C ARG A 14 -6.01 -5.21 -3.89
N CYS A 15 -5.56 -4.74 -5.05
CA CYS A 15 -6.19 -3.63 -5.73
C CYS A 15 -7.55 -4.03 -6.32
N PRO A 16 -8.63 -3.27 -6.11
CA PRO A 16 -9.95 -3.61 -6.66
C PRO A 16 -10.04 -3.48 -8.19
N GLN A 17 -9.20 -2.64 -8.83
CA GLN A 17 -9.20 -2.48 -10.29
C GLN A 17 -8.48 -3.61 -11.02
N CYS A 18 -7.22 -3.85 -10.68
CA CYS A 18 -6.39 -4.84 -11.40
C CYS A 18 -6.31 -6.21 -10.68
N LYS A 19 -6.88 -6.33 -9.47
CA LYS A 19 -6.87 -7.55 -8.64
C LYS A 19 -5.47 -8.05 -8.25
N GLN A 20 -4.44 -7.24 -8.49
CA GLN A 20 -3.06 -7.53 -8.12
C GLN A 20 -2.76 -7.13 -6.67
N LEU A 21 -1.85 -7.85 -6.01
CA LEU A 21 -1.32 -7.53 -4.68
C LEU A 21 -0.27 -6.41 -4.78
N ALA A 22 -0.70 -5.25 -5.26
CA ALA A 22 0.16 -4.10 -5.51
C ALA A 22 -0.42 -2.81 -4.94
N LEU A 23 -1.39 -2.91 -4.02
CA LEU A 23 -1.96 -1.77 -3.31
C LEU A 23 -1.10 -1.51 -2.07
N ILE A 24 -0.34 -0.42 -2.08
CA ILE A 24 0.51 0.03 -0.98
C ILE A 24 -0.17 1.17 -0.24
N PHE A 25 0.15 1.32 1.04
CA PHE A 25 -0.27 2.49 1.81
C PHE A 25 0.75 3.61 1.64
N ASP A 26 0.29 4.77 1.18
CA ASP A 26 1.03 6.00 1.05
C ASP A 26 0.76 6.82 2.32
N ASP A 27 1.73 6.81 3.25
CA ASP A 27 1.58 7.47 4.56
C ASP A 27 1.52 8.99 4.43
N GLU A 28 2.29 9.58 3.51
CA GLU A 28 2.28 11.02 3.23
C GLU A 28 0.89 11.50 2.80
N ARG A 29 0.22 10.72 1.95
CA ARG A 29 -1.12 11.07 1.44
C ARG A 29 -2.25 10.46 2.27
N LYS A 30 -1.93 9.67 3.30
CA LYS A 30 -2.88 8.82 4.05
C LYS A 30 -3.86 8.09 3.10
N ALA A 31 -3.33 7.50 2.04
CA ALA A 31 -4.13 6.89 0.98
C ALA A 31 -3.51 5.58 0.50
N PHE A 32 -4.35 4.64 0.08
CA PHE A 32 -3.88 3.43 -0.60
C PHE A 32 -3.67 3.70 -2.08
N ARG A 33 -2.47 3.44 -2.60
CA ARG A 33 -2.15 3.58 -4.03
C ARG A 33 -1.72 2.26 -4.62
N CYS A 34 -2.19 1.94 -5.83
CA CYS A 34 -1.75 0.78 -6.58
C CYS A 34 -0.60 1.16 -7.50
N THR A 35 0.56 0.51 -7.33
CA THR A 35 1.74 0.72 -8.17
C THR A 35 1.64 0.08 -9.56
N ARG A 36 0.61 -0.75 -9.80
CA ARG A 36 0.40 -1.45 -11.08
C ARG A 36 -0.53 -0.72 -12.03
N CYS A 37 -1.71 -0.33 -11.56
CA CYS A 37 -2.73 0.32 -12.39
C CYS A 37 -2.95 1.79 -12.06
N GLY A 38 -2.32 2.31 -11.00
CA GLY A 38 -2.48 3.70 -10.56
C GLY A 38 -3.74 3.99 -9.73
N TYR A 39 -4.53 2.97 -9.36
CA TYR A 39 -5.70 3.14 -8.50
C TYR A 39 -5.34 3.80 -7.16
N THR A 40 -6.10 4.80 -6.71
CA THR A 40 -5.92 5.45 -5.41
C THR A 40 -7.21 5.44 -4.61
N GLN A 41 -7.13 5.04 -3.34
CA GLN A 41 -8.23 5.02 -2.38
C GLN A 41 -7.82 5.79 -1.13
N SER A 42 -8.42 6.96 -0.93
CA SER A 42 -8.21 7.77 0.26
C SER A 42 -8.83 7.10 1.48
N LEU A 43 -8.06 6.96 2.57
CA LEU A 43 -8.63 6.66 3.89
C LEU A 43 -9.24 7.94 4.44
N ARG A 44 -10.39 8.36 3.88
CA ARG A 44 -11.23 9.34 4.60
C ARG A 44 -11.77 8.63 5.83
N ALA A 45 -11.08 8.80 6.96
CA ALA A 45 -11.67 8.55 8.26
C ALA A 45 -12.91 9.46 8.33
N GLN A 46 -14.09 8.86 8.37
CA GLN A 46 -15.28 9.63 8.70
C GLN A 46 -15.14 10.05 10.17
N GLU A 47 -15.05 11.36 10.38
CA GLU A 47 -15.14 12.02 11.69
C GLU A 47 -16.57 11.96 12.22
#